data_AF-D7CS57-F1
#
_entry.id   AF-D7CS57-F1
#
_cell.length_a   1.000
_cell.length_b   1.000
_cell.length_c   1.000
_cell.angle_alpha   90.00
_cell.angle_beta   90.00
_cell.angle_gamma   90.00
#
_symmetry.space_group_name_H-M   'P 1'
#
loop_
_entity.id
_entity.type
_entity.pdbx_description
1 polymer ?
#
loop_
_entity_poly.entity_id
_entity_poly.type
_entity_poly.pdbx_seq_one_letter_code
_entity_poly.pdbx_strand_id
1 'polypeptide(L)'
;MATSRLLASRRVATRRVASVALVGLFLGACGPLPGGSGALPDPVIELEAENARGEWPLVVTLTARTAELARPVTAYRWDFGAGEAIGAPTEGGARRTVVYTEAGTYTARVEVVAGAQTGEASTQIEVLPRSAPRDINNLPPTVTLEADVTEGSAPLEVTLSATAEDPNADALTTTLFFGDGTRTLASEATHVYTEPGTYVATAVVTDGRGGVAAADVVITVASP
;
A
#
# COMPACT_ATOMS: atom_id res chain seq x y z
N MET A 1 22.48 -23.12 -53.14
CA MET A 1 21.99 -23.49 -51.79
C MET A 1 23.08 -23.05 -50.82
N ALA A 2 22.91 -22.18 -49.82
CA ALA A 2 21.73 -21.69 -49.13
C ALA A 2 21.96 -20.22 -48.69
N THR A 3 20.88 -19.44 -48.71
CA THR A 3 20.74 -18.07 -48.19
C THR A 3 20.70 -18.07 -46.67
N SER A 4 21.51 -17.27 -45.99
CA SER A 4 21.37 -17.02 -44.54
C SER A 4 20.91 -15.59 -44.29
N ARG A 5 19.67 -15.46 -43.79
CA ARG A 5 18.95 -14.21 -43.54
C ARG A 5 19.39 -13.60 -42.20
N LEU A 6 19.62 -12.28 -42.21
CA LEU A 6 19.70 -11.44 -41.02
C LEU A 6 18.43 -11.58 -40.16
N LEU A 7 18.58 -11.86 -38.87
CA LEU A 7 17.53 -11.67 -37.87
C LEU A 7 17.63 -10.26 -37.30
N ALA A 8 16.64 -9.43 -37.62
CA ALA A 8 16.44 -8.12 -37.03
C ALA A 8 15.96 -8.26 -35.58
N SER A 9 16.73 -7.70 -34.65
CA SER A 9 16.35 -7.51 -33.24
C SER A 9 15.12 -6.60 -33.16
N ARG A 10 13.98 -7.16 -32.73
CA ARG A 10 12.80 -6.37 -32.36
C ARG A 10 12.99 -5.85 -30.94
N ARG A 11 13.24 -4.55 -30.81
CA ARG A 11 13.12 -3.85 -29.52
C ARG A 11 11.65 -3.87 -29.09
N VAL A 12 11.35 -4.57 -28.00
CA VAL A 12 10.06 -4.48 -27.32
C VAL A 12 10.04 -3.14 -26.59
N ALA A 13 9.24 -2.20 -27.08
CA ALA A 13 9.00 -0.93 -26.42
C ALA A 13 8.04 -1.18 -25.24
N THR A 14 8.55 -1.08 -24.02
CA THR A 14 7.74 -1.15 -22.79
C THR A 14 6.87 0.11 -22.71
N ARG A 15 5.61 0.02 -23.12
CA ARG A 15 4.62 1.07 -22.84
C ARG A 15 4.29 1.01 -21.35
N ARG A 16 4.70 2.05 -20.60
CA ARG A 16 4.12 2.35 -19.30
C ARG A 16 2.65 2.73 -19.52
N VAL A 17 1.74 1.85 -19.13
CA VAL A 17 0.31 2.20 -19.05
C VAL A 17 0.11 2.83 -17.68
N ALA A 18 0.11 4.16 -17.64
CA ALA A 18 -0.50 4.88 -16.54
C ALA A 18 -2.01 4.76 -16.73
N SER A 19 -2.65 3.85 -15.99
CA SER A 19 -4.10 3.80 -15.90
C SER A 19 -4.55 4.95 -15.00
N VAL A 20 -4.80 6.10 -15.61
CA VAL A 20 -5.58 7.17 -14.98
C VAL A 20 -7.02 6.67 -15.00
N ALA A 21 -7.59 6.39 -13.82
CA ALA A 21 -9.02 6.25 -13.69
C ALA A 21 -9.65 7.62 -14.00
N LEU A 22 -10.18 7.78 -15.22
CA LEU A 22 -10.95 8.95 -15.60
C LEU A 22 -12.31 8.83 -14.90
N VAL A 23 -12.45 9.44 -13.72
CA VAL A 23 -13.76 9.60 -13.09
C VAL A 23 -14.52 10.68 -13.87
N GLY A 24 -15.70 10.31 -14.35
CA GLY A 24 -16.57 11.17 -15.14
C GLY A 24 -16.94 12.45 -14.40
N LEU A 25 -16.79 13.57 -15.10
CA LEU A 25 -17.31 14.87 -14.73
C LEU A 25 -18.84 14.80 -14.67
N PHE A 26 -19.42 14.61 -13.48
CA PHE A 26 -20.85 14.86 -13.27
C PHE A 26 -21.08 16.36 -13.12
N LEU A 27 -21.36 17.03 -14.24
CA LEU A 27 -22.05 18.32 -14.24
C LEU A 27 -23.53 18.07 -13.85
N GLY A 28 -23.79 17.97 -12.55
CA GLY A 28 -25.13 17.95 -11.97
C GLY A 28 -25.59 19.38 -11.66
N ALA A 29 -26.67 19.79 -12.34
CA ALA A 29 -27.25 21.11 -12.34
C ALA A 29 -27.46 21.79 -10.97
N CYS A 30 -27.18 23.09 -10.93
CA CYS A 30 -27.65 24.02 -9.91
C CYS A 30 -29.18 24.17 -9.98
N GLY A 31 -29.87 23.85 -8.89
CA GLY A 31 -31.27 24.20 -8.64
C GLY A 31 -31.50 24.33 -7.13
N PRO A 32 -32.13 25.40 -6.61
CA PRO A 32 -32.26 25.60 -5.16
C PRO A 32 -33.59 25.04 -4.67
N LEU A 33 -33.65 24.18 -3.63
CA LEU A 33 -34.89 23.81 -2.91
C LEU A 33 -34.55 23.11 -1.55
N PRO A 34 -35.48 22.97 -0.58
CA PRO A 34 -35.73 23.89 0.53
C PRO A 34 -35.46 23.23 1.90
N GLY A 35 -35.64 23.98 2.99
CA GLY A 35 -35.38 23.56 4.37
C GLY A 35 -35.91 22.17 4.75
N GLY A 36 -34.99 21.26 4.99
CA GLY A 36 -35.15 20.03 5.76
C GLY A 36 -33.85 19.79 6.50
N SER A 37 -33.88 19.15 7.66
CA SER A 37 -32.68 18.73 8.39
C SER A 37 -31.90 17.75 7.49
N GLY A 38 -31.06 18.30 6.63
CA GLY A 38 -30.44 17.59 5.51
C GLY A 38 -29.34 16.70 6.04
N ALA A 39 -29.45 15.40 5.76
CA ALA A 39 -28.32 14.50 5.91
C ALA A 39 -27.13 15.10 5.14
N LEU A 40 -25.99 15.23 5.82
CA LEU A 40 -24.75 15.65 5.18
C LEU A 40 -24.41 14.67 4.07
N PRO A 41 -23.84 15.13 2.93
CA PRO A 41 -23.47 14.24 1.83
C PRO A 41 -22.53 13.14 2.33
N ASP A 42 -22.67 11.94 1.78
CA ASP A 42 -21.76 10.83 2.05
C ASP A 42 -20.33 11.22 1.65
N PRO A 43 -19.31 10.80 2.41
CA PRO A 43 -17.94 11.21 2.16
C PRO A 43 -17.44 10.64 0.83
N VAL A 44 -16.88 11.50 -0.01
CA VAL A 44 -16.24 11.07 -1.26
C VAL A 44 -14.83 10.54 -0.93
N ILE A 45 -14.62 9.26 -1.20
CA ILE A 45 -13.36 8.58 -0.94
C ILE A 45 -12.78 8.09 -2.25
N GLU A 46 -11.55 8.47 -2.51
CA GLU A 46 -10.74 7.94 -3.62
C GLU A 46 -9.72 6.97 -3.04
N LEU A 47 -9.66 5.77 -3.59
CA LEU A 47 -8.67 4.76 -3.22
C LEU A 47 -7.66 4.60 -4.35
N GLU A 48 -6.45 5.11 -4.11
CA GLU A 48 -5.31 4.95 -5.01
C GLU A 48 -4.51 3.69 -4.65
N ALA A 49 -4.07 2.93 -5.66
CA ALA A 49 -3.20 1.78 -5.49
C ALA A 49 -1.93 1.95 -6.33
N GLU A 50 -0.79 2.15 -5.68
CA GLU A 50 0.52 2.16 -6.31
C GLU A 50 1.01 0.72 -6.52
N ASN A 51 1.52 0.44 -7.72
CA ASN A 51 1.93 -0.90 -8.15
C ASN A 51 0.78 -1.93 -8.12
N ALA A 52 -0.44 -1.52 -8.48
CA ALA A 52 -1.64 -2.38 -8.52
C ALA A 52 -1.56 -3.58 -9.49
N ARG A 53 -0.45 -3.77 -10.20
CA ARG A 53 -0.23 -4.89 -11.11
C ARG A 53 1.24 -5.29 -11.18
N GLY A 54 1.53 -6.58 -11.06
CA GLY A 54 2.87 -7.13 -11.18
C GLY A 54 2.94 -8.61 -10.78
N GLU A 55 4.12 -9.23 -10.90
CA GLU A 55 4.32 -10.62 -10.48
C GLU A 55 4.40 -10.73 -8.94
N TRP A 56 3.95 -11.86 -8.39
CA TRP A 56 4.17 -12.14 -6.97
C TRP A 56 5.65 -12.48 -6.68
N PRO A 57 6.19 -12.10 -5.50
CA PRO A 57 5.57 -11.25 -4.49
C PRO A 57 5.36 -9.80 -4.96
N LEU A 58 4.13 -9.28 -4.82
CA LEU A 58 3.77 -7.93 -5.25
C LEU A 58 3.53 -7.03 -4.03
N VAL A 59 4.35 -5.99 -3.90
CA VAL A 59 4.19 -4.95 -2.88
C VAL A 59 3.33 -3.81 -3.43
N VAL A 60 2.18 -3.58 -2.80
CA VAL A 60 1.20 -2.55 -3.19
C VAL A 60 1.08 -1.52 -2.07
N THR A 61 1.10 -0.24 -2.43
CA THR A 61 0.79 0.84 -1.49
C THR A 61 -0.60 1.39 -1.80
N LEU A 62 -1.52 1.27 -0.84
CA LEU A 62 -2.88 1.78 -0.90
C LEU A 62 -2.97 3.12 -0.17
N THR A 63 -3.56 4.13 -0.80
CA THR A 63 -3.79 5.45 -0.19
C THR A 63 -5.26 5.83 -0.32
N ALA A 64 -5.94 6.00 0.81
CA ALA A 64 -7.28 6.55 0.87
C ALA A 64 -7.18 8.09 0.92
N ARG A 65 -7.81 8.76 -0.04
CA ARG A 65 -7.97 10.22 -0.05
C ARG A 65 -9.43 10.54 0.20
N THR A 66 -9.68 11.41 1.17
CA THR A 66 -11.03 11.83 1.53
C THR A 66 -11.22 13.28 1.10
N ALA A 67 -12.27 13.54 0.33
CA ALA A 67 -12.71 14.88 0.00
C ALA A 67 -14.03 15.20 0.70
N GLU A 68 -14.27 16.49 0.96
CA GLU A 68 -15.59 16.98 1.39
C GLU A 68 -16.11 16.40 2.72
N LEU A 69 -15.21 16.08 3.66
CA LEU A 69 -15.62 15.60 4.97
C LEU A 69 -16.19 16.72 5.84
N ALA A 70 -17.40 16.53 6.35
CA ALA A 70 -18.01 17.43 7.32
C ALA A 70 -17.45 17.26 8.75
N ARG A 71 -16.69 16.18 9.01
CA ARG A 71 -16.08 15.82 10.29
C ARG A 71 -14.69 15.22 10.08
N PRO A 72 -13.79 15.29 11.08
CA PRO A 72 -12.50 14.61 10.99
C PRO A 72 -12.69 13.09 10.89
N VAL A 73 -11.77 12.43 10.18
CA VAL A 73 -11.72 10.96 10.14
C VAL A 73 -11.33 10.43 11.51
N THR A 74 -12.09 9.44 11.99
CA THR A 74 -11.86 8.76 13.26
C THR A 74 -11.32 7.35 13.07
N ALA A 75 -11.56 6.71 11.92
CA ALA A 75 -11.02 5.39 11.63
C ALA A 75 -10.93 5.12 10.12
N TYR A 76 -9.92 4.35 9.73
CA TYR A 76 -9.84 3.65 8.45
C TYR A 76 -9.89 2.15 8.71
N ARG A 77 -10.80 1.45 8.03
CA ARG A 77 -10.89 -0.01 8.06
C ARG A 77 -10.60 -0.55 6.68
N TRP A 78 -9.68 -1.49 6.62
CA TRP A 78 -9.13 -2.02 5.39
C TRP A 78 -9.51 -3.49 5.21
N ASP A 79 -9.93 -3.83 4.00
CA ASP A 79 -10.07 -5.19 3.50
C ASP A 79 -9.21 -5.29 2.24
N PHE A 80 -8.20 -6.16 2.26
CA PHE A 80 -7.25 -6.30 1.14
C PHE A 80 -7.71 -7.34 0.11
N GLY A 81 -8.91 -7.90 0.27
CA GLY A 81 -9.46 -8.96 -0.57
C GLY A 81 -9.01 -10.36 -0.16
N ALA A 82 -9.65 -11.38 -0.75
CA ALA A 82 -9.40 -12.77 -0.41
C ALA A 82 -8.04 -13.29 -0.93
N GLY A 83 -7.17 -13.73 -0.02
CA GLY A 83 -5.92 -14.48 -0.25
C GLY A 83 -4.85 -14.16 0.80
N GLU A 84 -3.64 -14.73 0.67
CA GLU A 84 -2.52 -14.48 1.59
C GLU A 84 -1.90 -13.08 1.35
N ALA A 85 -2.50 -12.07 1.98
CA ALA A 85 -1.87 -10.76 2.17
C ALA A 85 -1.09 -10.75 3.49
N ILE A 86 0.16 -10.26 3.48
CA ILE A 86 0.98 -10.12 4.69
C ILE A 86 1.43 -8.67 4.89
N GLY A 87 1.57 -8.26 6.16
CA GLY A 87 2.22 -7.01 6.54
C GLY A 87 1.35 -5.74 6.57
N ALA A 88 0.04 -5.87 6.78
CA ALA A 88 -0.84 -4.71 6.90
C ALA A 88 -1.98 -4.96 7.91
N PRO A 89 -2.05 -4.21 9.03
CA PRO A 89 -3.19 -4.32 9.93
C PRO A 89 -4.44 -3.76 9.24
N THR A 90 -5.60 -4.34 9.55
CA THR A 90 -6.90 -3.95 9.00
C THR A 90 -7.40 -2.59 9.53
N GLU A 91 -6.70 -1.99 10.49
CA GLU A 91 -7.04 -0.69 11.10
C GLU A 91 -5.81 0.23 11.25
N GLY A 92 -6.03 1.54 11.38
CA GLY A 92 -5.00 2.60 11.58
C GLY A 92 -5.08 3.74 10.54
N GLY A 93 -3.95 4.14 9.95
CA GLY A 93 -3.84 5.25 9.00
C GLY A 93 -4.49 5.10 7.61
N ALA A 94 -4.46 6.23 6.87
CA ALA A 94 -4.98 6.41 5.52
C ALA A 94 -4.14 5.73 4.43
N ARG A 95 -2.95 5.25 4.77
CA ARG A 95 -2.02 4.57 3.86
C ARG A 95 -1.64 3.20 4.38
N ARG A 96 -1.51 2.24 3.47
CA ARG A 96 -1.13 0.85 3.74
C ARG A 96 -0.14 0.33 2.75
N THR A 97 0.82 -0.45 3.23
CA THR A 97 1.69 -1.27 2.40
C THR A 97 1.30 -2.72 2.61
N VAL A 98 0.94 -3.41 1.53
CA VAL A 98 0.46 -4.80 1.55
C VAL A 98 1.30 -5.63 0.61
N VAL A 99 1.63 -6.86 1.00
CA VAL A 99 2.34 -7.81 0.13
C VAL A 99 1.41 -8.94 -0.26
N TYR A 100 1.21 -9.15 -1.56
CA TYR A 100 0.47 -10.28 -2.12
C TYR A 100 1.44 -11.37 -2.59
N THR A 101 1.27 -12.59 -2.08
CA THR A 101 2.16 -13.73 -2.34
C THR A 101 1.60 -14.74 -3.35
N GLU A 102 0.35 -14.58 -3.77
CA GLU A 102 -0.30 -15.47 -4.73
C GLU A 102 -0.79 -14.72 -5.97
N ALA A 103 -0.77 -15.40 -7.12
CA ALA A 103 -1.34 -14.84 -8.34
C ALA A 103 -2.86 -14.85 -8.25
N GLY A 104 -3.49 -13.74 -8.64
CA GLY A 104 -4.91 -13.57 -8.49
C GLY A 104 -5.39 -12.17 -8.82
N THR A 105 -6.70 -12.00 -8.80
CA THR A 105 -7.32 -10.68 -8.83
C THR A 105 -7.93 -10.41 -7.47
N TYR A 106 -7.47 -9.34 -6.83
CA TYR A 106 -7.90 -8.92 -5.50
C TYR A 106 -8.71 -7.64 -5.61
N THR A 107 -9.71 -7.49 -4.75
CA THR A 107 -10.46 -6.24 -4.59
C THR A 107 -10.15 -5.68 -3.23
N ALA A 108 -9.28 -4.67 -3.17
CA ALA A 108 -9.01 -3.95 -1.93
C ALA A 108 -10.12 -2.91 -1.70
N ARG A 109 -10.61 -2.84 -0.47
CA ARG A 109 -11.64 -1.91 0.00
C ARG A 109 -11.13 -1.16 1.23
N VAL A 110 -11.53 0.10 1.33
CA VAL A 110 -11.41 0.90 2.54
C VAL A 110 -12.78 1.43 2.94
N GLU A 111 -13.13 1.27 4.21
CA GLU A 111 -14.22 2.00 4.87
C GLU A 111 -13.59 3.14 5.68
N VAL A 112 -14.04 4.36 5.44
CA VAL A 112 -13.63 5.56 6.19
C VAL A 112 -14.76 5.99 7.09
N VAL A 113 -14.47 6.16 8.38
CA VAL A 113 -15.42 6.61 9.39
C VAL A 113 -15.08 8.04 9.80
N ALA A 114 -16.03 8.97 9.65
CA ALA A 114 -15.91 10.37 10.04
C ALA A 114 -17.07 10.76 10.98
N GLY A 115 -16.90 10.50 12.27
CA GLY A 115 -17.98 10.65 13.25
C GLY A 115 -19.10 9.62 13.03
N ALA A 116 -20.30 10.08 12.65
CA ALA A 116 -21.43 9.20 12.33
C ALA A 116 -21.55 8.86 10.83
N GLN A 117 -20.73 9.50 9.99
CA GLN A 117 -20.72 9.21 8.55
C GLN A 117 -19.72 8.10 8.26
N THR A 118 -20.11 7.20 7.36
CA THR A 118 -19.21 6.20 6.79
C THR A 118 -19.23 6.34 5.27
N GLY A 119 -18.13 6.01 4.62
CA GLY A 119 -18.10 5.80 3.18
C GLY A 119 -17.10 4.72 2.83
N GLU A 120 -17.19 4.23 1.61
CA GLU A 120 -16.34 3.15 1.14
C GLU A 120 -15.79 3.43 -0.25
N ALA A 121 -14.57 2.96 -0.51
CA ALA A 121 -13.98 2.93 -1.84
C ALA A 121 -13.30 1.57 -2.06
N SER A 122 -13.24 1.14 -3.32
CA SER A 122 -12.57 -0.11 -3.69
C SER A 122 -11.78 0.03 -4.98
N THR A 123 -10.72 -0.76 -5.10
CA THR A 123 -9.86 -0.83 -6.29
C THR A 123 -9.41 -2.26 -6.57
N GLN A 124 -9.08 -2.55 -7.83
CA GLN A 124 -8.65 -3.87 -8.25
C GLN A 124 -7.12 -3.97 -8.30
N ILE A 125 -6.59 -5.06 -7.79
CA ILE A 125 -5.16 -5.41 -7.84
C ILE A 125 -5.02 -6.70 -8.63
N GLU A 126 -4.14 -6.70 -9.63
CA GLU A 126 -3.88 -7.84 -10.51
C GLU A 126 -2.48 -8.40 -10.24
N VAL A 127 -2.42 -9.51 -9.51
CA VAL A 127 -1.18 -10.21 -9.21
C VAL A 127 -0.96 -11.30 -10.25
N LEU A 128 0.12 -11.18 -11.00
CA LEU A 128 0.49 -12.07 -12.08
C LEU A 128 1.29 -13.26 -11.53
N PRO A 129 1.21 -14.44 -12.17
CA PRO A 129 2.13 -15.53 -11.89
C PRO A 129 3.58 -15.08 -12.08
N ARG A 130 4.45 -15.51 -11.17
CA ARG A 130 5.88 -15.27 -11.30
C ARG A 130 6.44 -15.99 -12.54
N SER A 131 7.27 -15.30 -13.30
CA SER A 131 7.94 -15.86 -14.49
C SER A 131 9.02 -16.89 -14.14
N ALA A 132 9.64 -16.76 -12.96
CA ALA A 132 10.56 -17.74 -12.43
C ALA A 132 9.79 -18.90 -11.77
N PRO A 133 10.17 -20.17 -12.00
CA PRO A 133 9.59 -21.30 -11.29
C PRO A 133 9.68 -21.11 -9.78
N ARG A 134 8.64 -21.52 -9.06
CA ARG A 134 8.70 -21.58 -7.59
C ARG A 134 9.80 -22.55 -7.20
N ASP A 135 10.82 -22.06 -6.51
CA ASP A 135 11.81 -22.93 -5.87
C ASP A 135 11.17 -23.55 -4.62
N ILE A 136 10.87 -24.84 -4.69
CA ILE A 136 10.20 -25.57 -3.62
C ILE A 136 11.09 -25.74 -2.37
N ASN A 137 12.40 -25.50 -2.49
CA ASN A 137 13.34 -25.57 -1.37
C ASN A 137 13.61 -24.20 -0.75
N ASN A 138 13.10 -23.13 -1.35
CA ASN A 138 13.22 -21.78 -0.83
C ASN A 138 12.12 -21.52 0.21
N LEU A 139 12.55 -21.22 1.42
CA LEU A 139 11.68 -20.84 2.52
C LEU A 139 11.66 -19.30 2.61
N PRO A 140 10.50 -18.69 2.91
CA PRO A 140 10.47 -17.25 3.10
C PRO A 140 11.31 -16.84 4.32
N PRO A 141 11.88 -15.63 4.31
CA PRO A 141 12.54 -15.09 5.49
C PRO A 141 11.53 -14.84 6.62
N THR A 142 12.05 -14.50 7.79
CA THR A 142 11.29 -13.90 8.88
C THR A 142 11.78 -12.47 9.10
N VAL A 143 10.91 -11.59 9.60
CA VAL A 143 11.28 -10.21 9.95
C VAL A 143 10.53 -9.74 11.19
N THR A 144 11.21 -9.00 12.04
CA THR A 144 10.62 -8.16 13.10
C THR A 144 10.90 -6.69 12.78
N LEU A 145 9.99 -5.81 13.19
CA LEU A 145 10.14 -4.36 13.08
C LEU A 145 9.95 -3.73 14.45
N GLU A 146 10.90 -2.91 14.85
CA GLU A 146 10.87 -2.14 16.09
C GLU A 146 10.98 -0.64 15.79
N ALA A 147 10.39 0.17 16.67
CA ALA A 147 10.51 1.62 16.69
C ALA A 147 11.02 2.05 18.06
N ASP A 148 11.90 3.04 18.11
CA ASP A 148 12.38 3.63 19.36
C ASP A 148 11.27 4.36 20.14
N VAL A 149 10.36 5.03 19.40
CA VAL A 149 9.14 5.63 19.92
C VAL A 149 7.96 5.35 19.00
N THR A 150 6.77 5.17 19.58
CA THR A 150 5.52 4.88 18.83
C THR A 150 4.46 5.97 18.99
N GLU A 151 4.70 6.95 19.85
CA GLU A 151 3.79 8.08 20.07
C GLU A 151 4.54 9.37 20.46
N GLY A 152 3.97 10.51 20.10
CA GLY A 152 4.50 11.83 20.44
C GLY A 152 3.84 12.95 19.65
N SER A 153 4.22 14.20 19.90
CA SER A 153 3.71 15.37 19.15
C SER A 153 4.54 15.65 17.90
N ALA A 154 3.91 16.18 16.85
CA ALA A 154 4.63 16.64 15.66
C ALA A 154 5.56 17.84 15.99
N PRO A 155 6.75 17.93 15.36
CA PRO A 155 7.40 16.90 14.57
C PRO A 155 7.95 15.77 15.46
N LEU A 156 7.65 14.52 15.11
CA LEU A 156 8.13 13.33 15.82
C LEU A 156 9.22 12.64 15.00
N GLU A 157 10.44 12.60 15.52
CA GLU A 157 11.53 11.78 14.98
C GLU A 157 11.41 10.35 15.51
N VAL A 158 11.45 9.37 14.62
CA VAL A 158 11.36 7.94 14.94
C VAL A 158 12.46 7.19 14.20
N THR A 159 13.18 6.33 14.90
CA THR A 159 14.12 5.38 14.31
C THR A 159 13.47 4.01 14.23
N LEU A 160 13.42 3.46 13.03
CA LEU A 160 12.93 2.11 12.76
C LEU A 160 14.10 1.15 12.56
N SER A 161 14.03 -0.01 13.19
CA SER A 161 15.01 -1.09 13.04
C SER A 161 14.31 -2.40 12.71
N ALA A 162 14.62 -2.96 11.55
CA ALA A 162 14.13 -4.25 11.06
C ALA A 162 15.21 -5.32 11.20
N THR A 163 14.88 -6.41 11.89
CA THR A 163 15.75 -7.58 12.01
C THR A 163 15.15 -8.73 11.21
N ALA A 164 15.94 -9.31 10.30
CA ALA A 164 15.46 -10.36 9.42
C ALA A 164 16.42 -11.54 9.38
N GLU A 165 15.85 -12.73 9.27
CA GLU A 165 16.59 -13.98 9.15
C GLU A 165 16.05 -14.79 7.98
N ASP A 166 16.96 -15.47 7.27
CA ASP A 166 16.60 -16.34 6.15
C ASP A 166 16.99 -17.79 6.46
N PRO A 167 16.06 -18.75 6.45
CA PRO A 167 16.38 -20.16 6.70
C PRO A 167 17.37 -20.76 5.70
N ASN A 168 17.45 -20.21 4.48
CA ASN A 168 18.35 -20.66 3.42
C ASN A 168 19.66 -19.85 3.36
N ALA A 169 19.86 -18.88 4.26
CA ALA A 169 20.99 -17.96 4.31
C ALA A 169 21.19 -17.13 3.02
N ASP A 170 20.09 -16.73 2.38
CA ASP A 170 20.11 -15.85 1.22
C ASP A 170 20.48 -14.40 1.56
N ALA A 171 20.89 -13.67 0.53
CA ALA A 171 21.03 -12.22 0.62
C ALA A 171 19.65 -11.56 0.70
N LEU A 172 19.38 -10.88 1.81
CA LEU A 172 18.11 -10.20 2.05
C LEU A 172 18.16 -8.74 1.60
N THR A 173 17.05 -8.28 1.01
CA THR A 173 16.81 -6.86 0.74
C THR A 173 15.66 -6.36 1.58
N THR A 174 15.92 -5.38 2.45
CA THR A 174 14.92 -4.76 3.33
C THR A 174 14.52 -3.40 2.78
N THR A 175 13.21 -3.16 2.71
CA THR A 175 12.61 -1.85 2.43
C THR A 175 11.77 -1.42 3.62
N LEU A 176 12.04 -0.25 4.17
CA LEU A 176 11.21 0.39 5.19
C LEU A 176 10.25 1.37 4.51
N PHE A 177 8.96 1.19 4.74
CA PHE A 177 7.90 2.10 4.36
C PHE A 177 7.45 2.82 5.63
N PHE A 178 7.46 4.15 5.64
CA PHE A 178 7.13 4.92 6.86
C PHE A 178 5.62 5.16 7.03
N GLY A 179 4.79 4.77 6.05
CA GLY A 179 3.34 4.94 6.12
C GLY A 179 2.84 6.35 5.78
N ASP A 180 3.73 7.30 5.50
CA ASP A 180 3.41 8.66 5.03
C ASP A 180 3.57 8.84 3.50
N GLY A 181 3.96 7.77 2.81
CA GLY A 181 4.27 7.76 1.37
C GLY A 181 5.77 7.75 1.07
N THR A 182 6.63 7.91 2.08
CA THR A 182 8.08 7.79 1.93
C THR A 182 8.56 6.38 2.26
N ARG A 183 9.73 6.01 1.71
CA ARG A 183 10.38 4.72 1.93
C ARG A 183 11.88 4.79 1.72
N THR A 184 12.60 3.83 2.27
CA THR A 184 14.04 3.67 2.08
C THR A 184 14.48 2.21 1.99
N LEU A 185 15.60 1.97 1.31
CA LEU A 185 16.25 0.67 1.23
C LEU A 185 17.31 0.57 2.32
N ALA A 186 16.89 0.18 3.52
CA ALA A 186 17.74 -0.01 4.68
C ALA A 186 17.06 -0.96 5.67
N SER A 187 17.84 -1.60 6.54
CA SER A 187 17.31 -2.31 7.71
C SER A 187 17.10 -1.37 8.91
N GLU A 188 17.73 -0.19 8.90
CA GLU A 188 17.59 0.80 9.95
C GLU A 188 17.54 2.21 9.33
N ALA A 189 16.59 3.04 9.76
CA ALA A 189 16.48 4.42 9.31
C ALA A 189 15.71 5.30 10.28
N THR A 190 16.13 6.55 10.40
CA THR A 190 15.42 7.62 11.11
C THR A 190 14.53 8.39 10.16
N HIS A 191 13.31 8.69 10.58
CA HIS A 191 12.31 9.46 9.83
C HIS A 191 11.59 10.46 10.72
N VAL A 192 11.22 11.61 10.16
CA VAL A 192 10.53 12.68 10.90
C VAL A 192 9.11 12.83 10.38
N TYR A 193 8.13 12.51 11.22
CA TYR A 193 6.72 12.74 10.95
C TYR A 193 6.34 14.18 11.32
N THR A 194 6.16 15.02 10.30
CA THR A 194 5.89 16.45 10.48
C THR A 194 4.41 16.79 10.69
N GLU A 195 3.50 15.90 10.31
CA GLU A 195 2.06 16.10 10.41
C GLU A 195 1.44 15.14 11.42
N PRO A 196 0.46 15.59 12.23
CA PRO A 196 -0.28 14.72 13.12
C PRO A 196 -1.08 13.68 12.34
N GLY A 197 -1.15 12.46 12.86
CA GLY A 197 -1.83 11.35 12.21
C GLY A 197 -1.39 10.00 12.75
N THR A 198 -2.05 8.94 12.29
CA THR A 198 -1.64 7.56 12.54
C THR A 198 -0.93 7.04 11.30
N TYR A 199 0.32 6.66 11.44
CA TYR A 199 1.15 6.07 10.40
C TYR A 199 1.37 4.61 10.72
N VAL A 200 1.33 3.75 9.71
CA VAL A 200 1.71 2.35 9.86
C VAL A 200 2.97 2.13 9.05
N ALA A 201 4.08 2.05 9.77
CA ALA A 201 5.36 1.75 9.18
C ALA A 201 5.46 0.25 8.96
N THR A 202 6.00 -0.15 7.80
CA THR A 202 6.08 -1.55 7.38
C THR A 202 7.49 -1.83 6.87
N ALA A 203 8.12 -2.88 7.38
CA ALA A 203 9.33 -3.46 6.82
C ALA A 203 8.91 -4.58 5.86
N VAL A 204 9.44 -4.57 4.64
CA VAL A 204 9.30 -5.65 3.67
C VAL A 204 10.68 -6.19 3.35
N VAL A 205 10.85 -7.50 3.52
CA VAL A 205 12.12 -8.20 3.28
C VAL A 205 11.92 -9.24 2.20
N THR A 206 12.79 -9.24 1.20
CA THR A 206 12.79 -10.21 0.10
C THR A 206 14.14 -10.91 0.00
N ASP A 207 14.11 -12.21 -0.28
CA ASP A 207 15.30 -13.04 -0.56
C ASP A 207 15.72 -13.01 -2.05
N GLY A 208 14.90 -12.40 -2.91
CA GLY A 208 15.11 -12.35 -4.36
C GLY A 208 14.77 -13.65 -5.10
N ARG A 209 14.50 -14.73 -4.37
CA ARG A 209 14.10 -16.06 -4.82
C ARG A 209 12.61 -16.34 -4.59
N GLY A 210 11.86 -15.33 -4.18
CA GLY A 210 10.40 -15.32 -4.12
C GLY A 210 9.83 -15.51 -2.73
N GLY A 211 10.69 -15.68 -1.73
CA GLY A 211 10.31 -15.54 -0.34
C GLY A 211 10.26 -14.07 0.04
N VAL A 212 9.23 -13.73 0.81
CA VAL A 212 9.00 -12.39 1.32
C VAL A 212 8.48 -12.48 2.74
N ALA A 213 8.86 -11.52 3.55
CA ALA A 213 8.33 -11.32 4.89
C ALA A 213 7.99 -9.86 5.09
N ALA A 214 6.99 -9.59 5.93
CA ALA A 214 6.65 -8.23 6.31
C ALA A 214 6.29 -8.14 7.79
N ALA A 215 6.66 -7.03 8.42
CA ALA A 215 6.30 -6.68 9.78
C ALA A 215 5.94 -5.20 9.84
N ASP A 216 5.06 -4.83 10.76
CA ASP A 216 4.56 -3.47 10.90
C ASP A 216 4.60 -2.96 12.34
N VAL A 217 4.60 -1.64 12.47
CA VAL A 217 4.46 -0.92 13.73
C VAL A 217 3.59 0.33 13.51
N VAL A 218 2.70 0.60 14.46
CA VAL A 218 1.82 1.77 14.41
C VAL A 218 2.47 2.94 15.16
N ILE A 219 2.54 4.09 14.51
CA ILE A 219 3.10 5.33 15.05
C ILE A 219 1.99 6.37 15.10
N THR A 220 1.75 6.95 16.27
CA THR A 220 0.69 7.95 16.50
C THR A 220 1.30 9.30 16.79
N VAL A 221 1.08 10.25 15.89
CA VAL A 221 1.60 11.61 16.00
C VAL A 221 0.46 12.56 16.37
N ALA A 222 0.53 13.14 17.56
CA ALA A 222 -0.40 14.13 18.05
C ALA A 222 -0.07 15.54 17.53
N SER A 223 -1.04 16.44 17.64
CA SER A 223 -0.78 17.86 17.42
C SER A 223 0.19 18.41 18.49
N PRO A 224 0.98 19.46 18.17
CA PRO A 224 1.86 20.13 19.14
C PRO A 224 1.10 20.73 20.34
#